data_AF-A0A0R2LDE8-F1
#
_entry.id   AF-A0A0R2LDE8-F1
#
_cell.length_a   1.000
_cell.length_b   1.000
_cell.length_c   1.000
_cell.angle_alpha   90.00
_cell.angle_beta   90.00
_cell.angle_gamma   90.00
#
_symmetry.space_group_name_H-M   'P 1'
#
loop_
_entity.id
_entity.type
_entity.pdbx_description
1 polymer ?
#
loop_
_entity_poly.entity_id
_entity_poly.type
_entity_poly.pdbx_seq_one_letter_code
_entity_poly.pdbx_strand_id
1 'polypeptide(L)' 'MKEIIRLVGVAIIAAIIVVLVSLIPMNAIMKSIIYAIVLGLFIYVVALIMRLNQ' A
#
# COMPACT_ATOMS: atom_id res chain seq x y z
N MET A 1 4.43 20.26 -4.11
CA MET A 1 4.76 19.89 -2.70
C MET A 1 3.65 19.10 -2.00
N LYS A 2 2.38 19.53 -2.02
CA LYS A 2 1.28 18.81 -1.34
C LYS A 2 1.05 17.37 -1.85
N GLU A 3 1.20 17.11 -3.16
CA GLU A 3 1.09 15.76 -3.73
C GLU A 3 2.21 14.82 -3.27
N ILE A 4 3.46 15.29 -3.31
CA ILE A 4 4.62 14.51 -2.88
C ILE A 4 4.43 14.08 -1.42
N ILE A 5 3.94 14.98 -0.56
CA ILE A 5 3.64 14.67 0.85
C ILE A 5 2.52 13.61 0.96
N ARG A 6 1.46 13.69 0.13
CA ARG A 6 0.39 12.69 0.11
C ARG A 6 0.89 11.31 -0.36
N LEU A 7 1.67 11.26 -1.43
CA LEU A 7 2.25 10.02 -1.96
C LEU A 7 3.21 9.38 -0.95
N VAL A 8 4.08 10.18 -0.32
CA VAL A 8 4.97 9.71 0.75
C VAL A 8 4.15 9.18 1.94
N GLY A 9 3.08 9.88 2.35
CA GLY A 9 2.19 9.42 3.41
C GLY A 9 1.57 8.05 3.11
N VAL A 10 1.06 7.85 1.89
CA VAL A 10 0.49 6.56 1.47
C VAL A 10 1.55 5.47 1.39
N ALA A 11 2.76 5.77 0.93
CA ALA A 11 3.87 4.82 0.88
C ALA A 11 4.28 4.35 2.28
N ILE A 12 4.33 5.25 3.26
CA ILE A 12 4.62 4.90 4.66
C ILE A 12 3.53 3.99 5.22
N ILE A 13 2.25 4.31 5.00
CA ILE A 13 1.13 3.48 5.48
C ILE A 13 1.19 2.07 4.85
N ALA A 14 1.43 1.98 3.54
CA ALA A 14 1.56 0.70 2.86
C ALA A 14 2.73 -0.12 3.39
N ALA A 15 3.89 0.51 3.64
CA ALA A 15 5.04 -0.15 4.23
C ALA A 15 4.74 -0.70 5.64
N ILE A 16 4.05 0.08 6.48
CA ILE A 16 3.63 -0.37 7.82
C ILE A 16 2.72 -1.59 7.72
N ILE A 17 1.73 -1.57 6.82
CA ILE A 17 0.81 -2.70 6.62
C ILE A 17 1.57 -3.96 6.20
N VAL A 18 2.50 -3.84 5.25
CA VAL A 18 3.34 -4.97 4.79
C VAL A 18 4.15 -5.55 5.94
N VAL A 19 4.77 -4.71 6.77
CA VAL A 19 5.56 -5.16 7.93
C VAL A 19 4.65 -5.88 8.94
N LEU A 20 3.48 -5.33 9.25
CA LEU A 20 2.53 -5.98 10.17
C LEU A 20 2.09 -7.36 9.64
N VAL A 21 1.74 -7.47 8.36
CA VAL A 21 1.37 -8.75 7.72
C VAL A 21 2.53 -9.74 7.76
N SER A 22 3.76 -9.27 7.61
CA SER A 22 4.95 -10.12 7.63
C SER A 22 5.18 -10.80 8.98
N LEU A 23 4.85 -10.10 10.08
CA LEU A 23 5.01 -10.57 11.46
C LEU A 23 3.95 -11.59 11.88
N ILE A 24 2.80 -11.64 11.20
CA ILE A 24 1.75 -12.61 11.51
C ILE A 24 2.21 -13.99 11.02
N PRO A 25 2.25 -15.02 11.89
CA PRO A 25 2.54 -16.39 11.46
C PRO A 25 1.35 -16.91 10.66
N MET A 26 1.51 -16.87 9.33
CA MET A 26 0.51 -17.27 8.35
C MET A 26 1.17 -18.12 7.27
N ASN A 27 0.39 -19.00 6.65
CA ASN A 27 0.85 -19.85 5.56
C ASN A 27 1.32 -19.00 4.36
N ALA A 28 2.35 -19.44 3.63
CA ALA A 28 3.00 -18.65 2.59
C ALA A 28 2.03 -18.21 1.47
N ILE A 29 1.08 -19.08 1.11
CA ILE A 29 0.03 -18.80 0.12
C ILE A 29 -0.84 -17.62 0.57
N MET A 30 -1.27 -17.62 1.83
CA MET A 30 -2.10 -16.54 2.38
C MET A 30 -1.33 -15.22 2.43
N LYS A 31 -0.05 -15.24 2.80
CA LYS A 31 0.81 -14.04 2.76
C LYS A 31 0.91 -13.47 1.35
N SER A 32 1.09 -14.33 0.34
CA SER A 32 1.14 -13.90 -1.06
C SER A 32 -0.16 -13.23 -1.53
N ILE A 33 -1.31 -13.79 -1.16
CA ILE A 33 -2.62 -13.21 -1.50
C ILE A 33 -2.77 -11.83 -0.87
N ILE A 34 -2.44 -11.70 0.42
CA ILE A 34 -2.52 -10.41 1.13
C ILE A 34 -1.58 -9.38 0.49
N TYR A 35 -0.34 -9.75 0.15
CA TYR A 35 0.58 -8.84 -0.52
C TYR A 35 0.07 -8.40 -1.90
N ALA A 36 -0.54 -9.29 -2.67
CA ALA A 36 -1.15 -8.93 -3.95
C ALA A 36 -2.30 -7.91 -3.77
N ILE A 37 -3.16 -8.10 -2.76
CA ILE A 37 -4.24 -7.17 -2.42
C ILE A 37 -3.68 -5.81 -2.01
N VAL A 38 -2.68 -5.79 -1.11
CA VAL A 38 -2.04 -4.54 -0.64
C VAL A 38 -1.40 -3.79 -1.81
N LEU A 39 -0.73 -4.50 -2.72
CA LEU A 39 -0.14 -3.89 -3.90
C LEU A 39 -1.20 -3.29 -4.82
N GLY A 40 -2.30 -4.00 -5.08
CA GLY A 40 -3.42 -3.49 -5.88
C GLY A 40 -4.05 -2.24 -5.28
N LEU A 41 -4.28 -2.24 -3.96
CA LEU A 41 -4.77 -1.06 -3.23
C LEU A 41 -3.79 0.10 -3.31
N PHE A 42 -2.49 -0.16 -3.16
CA PHE A 42 -1.47 0.88 -3.24
C PHE A 42 -1.47 1.57 -4.61
N ILE A 43 -1.47 0.79 -5.70
CA ILE A 43 -1.52 1.32 -7.07
C ILE A 43 -2.81 2.14 -7.29
N TYR A 44 -3.95 1.62 -6.83
CA TYR A 44 -5.23 2.33 -6.94
C TYR A 44 -5.22 3.67 -6.21
N VAL A 45 -4.72 3.72 -4.97
CA VAL A 45 -4.65 4.97 -4.18
C VAL A 45 -3.71 5.97 -4.84
N VAL A 46 -2.56 5.52 -5.35
CA VAL A 46 -1.63 6.39 -6.09
C VAL A 46 -2.31 6.97 -7.32
N ALA A 47 -2.95 6.13 -8.14
CA ALA A 47 -3.68 6.58 -9.33
C ALA A 47 -4.82 7.55 -8.98
N LEU A 48 -5.54 7.30 -7.89
CA LEU A 48 -6.61 8.16 -7.40
C LEU A 48 -6.07 9.52 -6.97
N ILE A 49 -4.95 9.58 -6.26
CA ILE A 49 -4.29 10.83 -5.85
C ILE A 49 -3.87 11.64 -7.07
N MET A 50 -3.26 10.99 -8.06
CA MET A 50 -2.86 11.64 -9.31
C MET A 50 -4.06 12.15 -10.11
N ARG A 51 -5.17 11.39 -10.13
CA ARG A 51 -6.40 11.78 -10.84
C ARG A 51 -7.18 12.90 -10.15
N LEU A 52 -7.25 12.89 -8.82
CA LEU A 52 -7.95 13.93 -8.03
C LEU A 52 -7.22 15.28 -8.02
N ASN A 53 -5.96 15.31 -8.46
CA ASN A 53 -5.14 16.51 -8.48
C ASN A 53 -4.96 17.10 -9.89
N GLN A 54 -5.56 16.48 -10.92
CA GLN A 54 -5.87 17.11 -12.21
C GLN A 54 -7.09 18.02 -12.06
#